data_AF-A0A3D1X4W8-F1
#
_entry.id   AF-A0A3D1X4W8-F1
#
_cell.length_a   1.000
_cell.length_b   1.000
_cell.length_c   1.000
_cell.angle_alpha   90.00
_cell.angle_beta   90.00
_cell.angle_gamma   90.00
#
_symmetry.space_group_name_H-M   'P 1'
#
loop_
_entity.id
_entity.type
_entity.pdbx_description
1 polymer ?
#
loop_
_entity_poly.entity_id
_entity_poly.type
_entity_poly.pdbx_seq_one_letter_code
_entity_poly.pdbx_strand_id
1 'polypeptide(L)'
;MTFLRSWLLSVTACAVLISIAQQLANDGAMKKIVRFVGGMVLMLAMLRPLLSLSFDLPALDGESYREAVEALKETLSAEQEDALRERIAAQTQAYIEDKAASLGLNVRAEVRTAIYDGVPLPDSATLYGEKNAALGAYITQELGITEEKQRWIEPD
;
A
#
# COMPACT_ATOMS: atom_id res chain seq x y z
N MET A 1 -8.87 -26.84 33.04
CA MET A 1 -8.01 -27.81 33.76
C MET A 1 -8.06 -29.25 33.21
N THR A 2 -9.12 -29.66 32.49
CA THR A 2 -9.26 -31.03 31.94
C THR A 2 -8.49 -31.28 30.64
N PHE A 3 -8.37 -30.26 29.78
CA PHE A 3 -7.66 -30.35 28.48
C PHE A 3 -6.19 -30.74 28.64
N LEU A 4 -5.44 -30.02 29.48
CA LEU A 4 -4.01 -30.28 29.69
C LEU A 4 -3.75 -31.68 30.26
N ARG A 5 -4.61 -32.13 31.19
CA ARG A 5 -4.55 -33.48 31.76
C ARG A 5 -4.85 -34.56 30.71
N SER A 6 -5.90 -34.38 29.91
CA SER A 6 -6.27 -35.31 28.84
C SER A 6 -5.21 -35.39 27.74
N TRP A 7 -4.61 -34.25 27.38
CA TRP A 7 -3.51 -34.18 26.42
C TRP A 7 -2.26 -34.91 26.91
N LEU A 8 -1.83 -34.65 28.16
CA LEU A 8 -0.71 -35.38 28.76
C LEU A 8 -0.98 -36.89 28.81
N LEU A 9 -2.22 -37.29 29.14
CA LEU A 9 -2.61 -38.71 29.12
C LEU A 9 -2.48 -39.32 27.72
N SER A 10 -2.92 -38.61 26.68
CA SER A 10 -2.79 -39.05 25.29
C SER A 10 -1.33 -39.20 24.86
N VAL A 11 -0.47 -38.23 25.19
CA VAL A 11 0.98 -38.29 24.87
C VAL A 11 1.65 -39.46 25.59
N THR A 12 1.36 -39.66 26.88
CA THR A 12 1.91 -40.80 27.65
C THR A 12 1.42 -42.15 27.12
N ALA A 13 0.14 -42.27 26.77
CA ALA A 13 -0.41 -43.48 26.17
C ALA A 13 0.26 -43.80 24.82
N CYS A 14 0.46 -42.81 23.95
CA CYS A 14 1.19 -42.98 22.69
C CYS A 14 2.64 -43.42 22.92
N ALA A 15 3.33 -42.84 23.90
CA ALA A 15 4.71 -43.20 24.24
C ALA A 15 4.82 -44.67 24.69
N VAL A 16 3.88 -45.14 25.52
CA VAL A 16 3.83 -46.54 25.97
C VAL A 16 3.58 -47.49 24.80
N LEU A 17 2.62 -47.19 23.92
CA LEU A 17 2.33 -48.02 22.74
C LEU A 17 3.52 -48.11 21.78
N ILE A 18 4.22 -46.99 21.56
CA ILE A 18 5.43 -46.95 20.73
C ILE A 18 6.55 -47.78 21.38
N SER A 19 6.69 -47.72 22.71
CA SER A 19 7.67 -48.52 23.43
C SER A 19 7.39 -50.02 23.32
N ILE A 20 6.13 -50.45 23.42
CA ILE A 20 5.72 -51.84 23.21
C ILE A 20 5.98 -52.29 21.76
N ALA A 21 5.62 -51.45 20.79
CA ALA A 21 5.88 -51.71 19.37
C ALA A 21 7.39 -51.85 19.06
N GLN A 22 8.24 -51.08 19.73
CA GLN A 22 9.70 -51.19 19.59
C GLN A 22 10.26 -52.48 20.19
N GLN A 23 9.66 -53.01 21.27
CA GLN A 23 10.06 -54.28 21.88
C GLN A 23 9.65 -55.49 21.02
N LEU A 24 8.51 -55.38 20.32
CA LEU A 24 8.03 -56.40 19.37
C LEU A 24 8.76 -56.39 18.02
N ALA A 25 9.49 -55.31 17.72
CA ALA A 25 10.26 -55.20 16.48
C ALA A 25 11.60 -55.95 16.60
N ASN A 26 11.85 -56.89 15.68
CA ASN A 26 13.12 -57.61 15.58
C ASN A 26 14.30 -56.66 15.34
N ASP A 27 15.47 -56.99 15.89
CA ASP A 27 16.68 -56.18 15.75
C ASP A 27 17.08 -56.05 14.27
N GLY A 28 17.11 -54.80 13.78
CA GLY A 28 17.37 -54.51 12.37
C GLY A 28 16.71 -53.23 11.86
N ALA A 29 16.47 -53.15 10.56
CA ALA A 29 15.87 -51.98 9.89
C ALA A 29 14.46 -51.66 10.40
N MET A 30 13.66 -52.68 10.75
CA MET A 30 12.30 -52.53 11.25
C MET A 30 12.25 -51.72 12.56
N LYS A 31 13.14 -52.01 13.51
CA LYS A 31 13.26 -51.26 14.77
C LYS A 31 13.64 -49.79 14.55
N LYS A 32 14.44 -49.49 13.53
CA LYS A 32 14.78 -48.11 13.14
C LYS A 32 13.56 -47.36 12.58
N ILE A 33 12.77 -48.00 11.73
CA ILE A 33 11.56 -47.44 11.14
C ILE A 33 10.50 -47.17 12.23
N VAL A 34 10.23 -48.14 13.10
CA VAL A 34 9.26 -48.00 14.21
C VAL A 34 9.68 -46.88 15.17
N ARG A 35 10.99 -46.76 15.48
CA ARG A 35 11.50 -45.67 16.31
C ARG A 35 11.35 -44.30 15.65
N PHE A 36 11.60 -44.21 14.34
CA PHE A 36 11.47 -42.96 13.60
C PHE A 36 10.01 -42.50 13.49
N VAL A 37 9.12 -43.39 13.05
CA VAL A 37 7.68 -43.11 12.92
C VAL A 37 7.07 -42.81 14.28
N GLY A 38 7.42 -43.58 15.31
CA GLY A 38 6.97 -43.31 16.69
C GLY A 38 7.43 -41.94 17.21
N GLY A 39 8.68 -41.56 16.95
CA GLY A 39 9.17 -40.22 17.28
C GLY A 39 8.40 -39.10 16.57
N MET A 40 8.09 -39.28 15.28
CA MET A 40 7.30 -38.30 14.51
C MET A 40 5.87 -38.17 15.05
N VAL A 41 5.22 -39.28 15.40
CA VAL A 41 3.89 -39.28 16.02
C VAL A 41 3.91 -38.58 17.39
N LEU A 42 4.94 -38.81 18.21
CA LEU A 42 5.10 -38.12 19.50
C LEU A 42 5.34 -36.63 19.33
N MET A 43 6.18 -36.23 18.37
CA MET A 43 6.42 -34.82 18.04
C MET A 43 5.11 -34.13 17.63
N LEU A 44 4.31 -34.78 16.78
CA LEU A 44 3.01 -34.25 16.33
C LEU A 44 1.98 -34.18 17.47
N ALA A 45 1.96 -35.18 18.36
CA ALA A 45 1.12 -35.17 19.55
C ALA A 45 1.51 -34.04 20.53
N MET A 46 2.81 -33.73 20.62
CA MET A 46 3.31 -32.62 21.44
C MET A 46 2.98 -31.23 20.86
N LEU A 47 2.83 -31.12 19.53
CA LEU A 47 2.49 -29.88 18.83
C LEU A 47 1.00 -29.52 18.90
N ARG A 48 0.10 -30.47 19.19
CA ARG A 48 -1.35 -30.23 19.31
C ARG A 48 -1.75 -29.06 20.20
N PRO A 49 -1.21 -28.86 21.42
CA PRO A 49 -1.57 -27.72 22.27
C PRO A 49 -1.13 -26.38 21.66
N LEU A 50 0.03 -26.33 21.00
CA LEU A 50 0.49 -25.12 20.31
C LEU A 50 -0.45 -24.77 19.14
N LEU A 51 -0.89 -25.78 18.37
CA LEU A 51 -1.87 -25.58 17.32
C LEU A 51 -3.23 -25.14 17.88
N SER A 52 -3.69 -25.72 19.00
CA SER A 52 -4.95 -25.28 19.62
C SER A 52 -4.88 -23.88 20.23
N LEU A 53 -3.70 -23.44 20.71
CA LEU A 53 -3.50 -22.05 21.15
C LEU A 53 -3.42 -21.06 19.97
N SER A 54 -3.02 -21.53 18.79
CA SER A 54 -2.86 -20.68 17.59
C SER A 54 -4.16 -20.47 16.79
N PHE A 55 -5.29 -21.05 17.23
CA PHE A 55 -6.59 -20.86 16.58
C PHE A 55 -7.63 -20.16 17.45
N ASP A 56 -7.26 -19.73 18.66
CA ASP A 56 -8.01 -18.77 19.47
C ASP A 56 -7.44 -17.35 19.27
N LEU A 57 -7.01 -17.04 18.04
CA LEU A 57 -6.87 -15.65 17.64
C LEU A 57 -8.30 -15.10 17.56
N PRO A 58 -8.58 -13.90 18.13
CA PRO A 58 -9.82 -13.19 17.81
C PRO A 58 -9.91 -13.24 16.30
N ALA A 59 -11.04 -13.74 15.76
CA ALA A 59 -11.24 -13.90 14.33
C ALA A 59 -10.60 -12.70 13.65
N LEU A 60 -9.49 -12.92 12.93
CA LEU A 60 -8.88 -11.90 12.11
C LEU A 60 -9.96 -11.58 11.12
N ASP A 61 -10.75 -10.55 11.42
CA ASP A 61 -11.91 -10.17 10.66
C ASP A 61 -11.35 -9.69 9.33
N GLY A 62 -11.29 -10.63 8.39
CA GLY A 62 -10.65 -10.41 7.09
C GLY A 62 -11.29 -9.22 6.39
N GLU A 63 -12.57 -8.96 6.68
CA GLU A 63 -13.27 -7.77 6.21
C GLU A 63 -12.72 -6.49 6.86
N SER A 64 -12.58 -6.43 8.19
CA SER A 64 -11.98 -5.25 8.86
C SER A 64 -10.55 -4.95 8.39
N TYR A 65 -9.73 -5.99 8.16
CA TYR A 65 -8.40 -5.79 7.59
C TYR A 65 -8.45 -5.31 6.13
N ARG A 66 -9.37 -5.85 5.32
CA ARG A 66 -9.58 -5.41 3.94
C ARG A 66 -10.07 -3.96 3.90
N GLU A 67 -11.01 -3.59 4.75
CA GLU A 67 -11.51 -2.21 4.89
C GLU A 67 -10.39 -1.25 5.29
N ALA A 68 -9.57 -1.60 6.28
CA ALA A 68 -8.44 -0.78 6.69
C ALA A 68 -7.40 -0.61 5.58
N VAL A 69 -7.16 -1.66 4.79
CA VAL A 69 -6.26 -1.62 3.64
C VAL A 69 -6.83 -0.78 2.49
N GLU A 70 -8.12 -0.89 2.18
CA GLU A 70 -8.76 -0.07 1.15
C GLU A 70 -8.80 1.41 1.56
N ALA A 71 -9.17 1.72 2.80
CA ALA A 71 -9.13 3.08 3.31
C ALA A 71 -7.72 3.69 3.22
N LEU A 72 -6.67 2.91 3.54
CA LEU A 72 -5.29 3.35 3.40
C LEU A 72 -4.86 3.54 1.93
N LYS A 73 -5.35 2.70 1.01
CA LYS A 73 -5.07 2.86 -0.42
C LYS A 73 -5.73 4.12 -0.96
N GLU A 74 -6.97 4.39 -0.58
CA GLU A 74 -7.71 5.58 -1.00
C GLU A 74 -6.98 6.85 -0.54
N THR A 75 -6.57 6.93 0.73
CA THR A 75 -5.84 8.10 1.24
C THR A 75 -4.50 8.29 0.53
N LEU A 76 -3.72 7.22 0.35
CA LEU A 76 -2.45 7.29 -0.39
C LEU A 76 -2.64 7.70 -1.85
N SER A 77 -3.69 7.24 -2.51
CA SER A 77 -4.00 7.66 -3.88
C SER A 77 -4.36 9.14 -3.96
N ALA A 78 -5.15 9.65 -3.01
CA ALA A 78 -5.52 11.06 -2.95
C ALA A 78 -4.29 11.96 -2.72
N GLU A 79 -3.41 11.60 -1.77
CA GLU A 79 -2.17 12.35 -1.52
C GLU A 79 -1.25 12.36 -2.75
N GLN A 80 -1.13 11.22 -3.46
CA GLN A 80 -0.34 11.14 -4.69
C GLN A 80 -0.92 11.98 -5.82
N GLU A 81 -2.24 11.98 -5.99
CA GLU A 81 -2.94 12.81 -6.98
C GLU A 81 -2.75 14.29 -6.70
N ASP A 82 -2.88 14.72 -5.44
CA ASP A 82 -2.71 16.11 -5.05
C ASP A 82 -1.25 16.57 -5.22
N ALA A 83 -0.27 15.75 -4.85
CA ALA A 83 1.14 16.03 -5.10
C ALA A 83 1.45 16.14 -6.60
N LEU A 84 0.82 15.31 -7.44
CA LEU A 84 0.96 15.39 -8.89
C LEU A 84 0.37 16.70 -9.44
N ARG A 85 -0.83 17.07 -9.00
CA ARG A 85 -1.49 18.34 -9.37
C ARG A 85 -0.63 19.54 -8.99
N GLU A 86 -0.11 19.57 -7.76
CA GLU A 86 0.74 20.65 -7.27
C GLU A 86 2.02 20.77 -8.11
N ARG A 87 2.66 19.65 -8.45
CA ARG A 87 3.86 19.65 -9.29
C ARG A 87 3.58 20.17 -10.69
N ILE A 88 2.47 19.78 -11.32
CA ILE A 88 2.07 20.25 -12.65
C ILE A 88 1.78 21.75 -12.61
N ALA A 89 1.07 22.22 -11.60
CA ALA A 89 0.83 23.65 -11.40
C ALA A 89 2.16 24.41 -11.27
N ALA A 90 3.03 23.99 -10.35
CA ALA A 90 4.32 24.64 -10.10
C ALA A 90 5.23 24.69 -11.34
N GLN A 91 5.31 23.59 -12.10
CA GLN A 91 6.09 23.56 -13.33
C GLN A 91 5.49 24.47 -14.41
N THR A 92 4.17 24.48 -14.56
CA THR A 92 3.49 25.35 -15.53
C THR A 92 3.66 26.83 -15.15
N GLN A 93 3.59 27.16 -13.87
CA GLN A 93 3.88 28.51 -13.36
C GLN A 93 5.30 28.94 -13.76
N ALA A 94 6.30 28.10 -13.48
CA ALA A 94 7.69 28.39 -13.84
C ALA A 94 7.86 28.61 -15.35
N TYR A 95 7.23 27.79 -16.20
CA TYR A 95 7.27 27.98 -17.65
C TYR A 95 6.67 29.32 -18.11
N ILE A 96 5.57 29.74 -17.50
CA ILE A 96 4.94 31.03 -17.81
C ILE A 96 5.86 32.18 -17.37
N GLU A 97 6.42 32.11 -16.17
CA GLU A 97 7.29 33.15 -15.61
C GLU A 97 8.61 33.27 -16.40
N ASP A 98 9.22 32.13 -16.76
CA ASP A 98 10.41 32.08 -17.62
C ASP A 98 10.11 32.67 -19.01
N LYS A 99 8.93 32.36 -19.56
CA LYS A 99 8.51 32.94 -20.84
C LYS A 99 8.30 34.45 -20.72
N ALA A 100 7.65 34.91 -19.65
CA ALA A 100 7.47 36.33 -19.38
C ALA A 100 8.81 37.06 -19.30
N ALA A 101 9.77 36.52 -18.56
CA ALA A 101 11.13 37.06 -18.44
C ALA A 101 11.83 37.14 -19.81
N SER A 102 11.67 36.11 -20.66
CA SER A 102 12.22 36.11 -22.03
C SER A 102 11.63 37.21 -22.93
N LEU A 103 10.42 37.67 -22.63
CA LEU A 103 9.72 38.76 -23.30
C LEU A 103 10.01 40.12 -22.64
N GLY A 104 10.87 40.16 -21.62
CA GLY A 104 11.19 41.37 -20.85
C GLY A 104 10.11 41.80 -19.87
N LEU A 105 9.19 40.90 -19.51
CA LEU A 105 8.08 41.15 -18.60
C LEU A 105 8.41 40.63 -17.19
N ASN A 106 7.88 41.30 -16.18
CA ASN A 106 7.86 40.79 -14.82
C ASN A 106 6.43 40.35 -14.48
N VAL A 107 6.16 39.06 -14.67
CA VAL A 107 4.84 38.46 -14.40
C VAL A 107 5.03 37.32 -13.42
N ARG A 108 4.21 37.28 -12.36
CA ARG A 108 4.05 36.10 -11.51
C ARG A 108 2.82 35.32 -11.97
N ALA A 109 2.90 34.00 -12.02
CA ALA A 109 1.80 33.13 -12.45
C ALA A 109 1.29 32.27 -11.29
N GLU A 110 -0.03 32.12 -11.19
CA GLU A 110 -0.71 31.13 -10.37
C GLU A 110 -1.56 30.23 -11.26
N VAL A 111 -1.18 28.95 -11.37
CA VAL A 111 -1.85 27.98 -12.25
C VAL A 111 -2.72 27.06 -11.41
N ARG A 112 -3.94 26.78 -11.89
CA ARG A 112 -4.82 25.76 -11.35
C ARG A 112 -4.92 24.59 -12.32
N THR A 113 -4.99 23.38 -11.77
CA THR A 113 -5.16 22.14 -12.55
C THR A 113 -6.59 21.63 -12.46
N ALA A 114 -7.05 20.96 -13.51
CA ALA A 114 -8.27 20.17 -13.50
C ALA A 114 -8.01 18.77 -14.08
N ILE A 115 -8.88 17.82 -13.75
CA ILE A 115 -8.80 16.45 -14.29
C ILE A 115 -9.47 16.41 -15.65
N TYR A 116 -8.73 15.93 -16.65
CA TYR A 116 -9.20 15.65 -18.00
C TYR A 116 -8.88 14.20 -18.32
N ASP A 117 -9.90 13.38 -18.55
CA ASP A 117 -9.76 11.93 -18.83
C ASP A 117 -8.87 11.19 -17.83
N GLY A 118 -9.02 11.52 -16.53
CA GLY A 118 -8.23 10.93 -15.45
C GLY A 118 -6.82 11.52 -15.28
N VAL A 119 -6.40 12.46 -16.12
CA VAL A 119 -5.07 13.10 -16.04
C VAL A 119 -5.20 14.55 -15.55
N PRO A 120 -4.47 14.95 -14.49
CA PRO A 120 -4.41 16.36 -14.09
C PRO A 120 -3.66 17.16 -15.15
N LEU A 121 -4.30 18.18 -15.71
CA LEU A 121 -3.70 19.12 -16.66
C LEU A 121 -3.89 20.57 -16.18
N PRO A 122 -3.04 21.51 -16.63
CA PRO A 122 -3.26 22.93 -16.41
C PRO A 122 -4.61 23.36 -17.01
N ASP A 123 -5.41 24.07 -16.22
CA ASP A 123 -6.77 24.48 -16.59
C ASP A 123 -6.89 26.00 -16.73
N SER A 124 -6.37 26.75 -15.74
CA SER A 124 -6.46 28.21 -15.71
C SER A 124 -5.19 28.83 -15.12
N ALA A 125 -4.93 30.08 -15.50
CA ALA A 125 -3.80 30.85 -15.01
C ALA A 125 -4.24 32.24 -14.54
N THR A 126 -3.82 32.64 -13.35
CA THR A 126 -3.88 34.02 -12.87
C THR A 126 -2.50 34.64 -12.99
N LEU A 127 -2.41 35.77 -13.66
CA LEU A 127 -1.18 36.43 -14.07
C LEU A 127 -1.12 37.80 -13.41
N TYR A 128 -0.09 38.03 -12.61
CA TYR A 128 0.13 39.28 -11.89
C TYR A 128 1.22 40.06 -12.61
N GLY A 129 0.83 41.10 -13.33
CA GLY A 129 1.73 41.90 -14.17
C GLY A 129 1.00 42.56 -15.33
N GLU A 130 1.74 43.32 -16.14
CA GLU A 130 1.19 44.02 -17.29
C GLU A 130 0.63 43.03 -18.34
N LYS A 131 -0.58 43.29 -18.83
CA LYS A 131 -1.21 42.43 -19.84
C LYS A 131 -0.38 42.41 -21.12
N ASN A 132 0.00 41.22 -21.56
CA ASN A 132 0.81 41.04 -22.76
C ASN A 132 0.21 40.00 -23.72
N ALA A 133 -0.08 40.41 -24.95
CA ALA A 133 -0.69 39.56 -25.96
C ALA A 133 0.21 38.39 -26.42
N ALA A 134 1.53 38.59 -26.50
CA ALA A 134 2.47 37.54 -26.90
C ALA A 134 2.57 36.44 -25.84
N LEU A 135 2.58 36.83 -24.56
CA LEU A 135 2.54 35.87 -23.45
C LEU A 135 1.20 35.13 -23.40
N GLY A 136 0.06 35.83 -23.54
CA GLY A 136 -1.25 35.18 -23.55
C GLY A 136 -1.45 34.20 -24.73
N ALA A 137 -0.90 34.53 -25.90
CA ALA A 137 -0.88 33.64 -27.05
C ALA A 137 -0.03 32.38 -26.79
N TYR A 138 1.15 32.53 -26.19
CA TYR A 138 1.98 31.40 -25.78
C TYR A 138 1.25 30.46 -24.81
N ILE A 139 0.61 31.03 -23.77
CA ILE A 139 -0.16 30.26 -22.79
C ILE A 139 -1.30 29.47 -23.45
N THR A 140 -1.95 30.04 -24.46
CA THR A 140 -3.00 29.35 -25.23
C THR A 140 -2.44 28.24 -26.11
N GLN A 141 -1.39 28.52 -26.87
CA GLN A 141 -0.86 27.62 -27.90
C GLN A 141 -0.06 26.46 -27.32
N GLU A 142 0.80 26.76 -26.34
CA GLU A 142 1.78 25.79 -25.82
C GLU A 142 1.28 25.11 -24.54
N LEU A 143 0.49 25.80 -23.71
CA LEU A 143 0.01 25.29 -22.43
C LEU A 143 -1.47 24.89 -22.45
N GLY A 144 -2.19 25.17 -23.55
CA GLY A 144 -3.60 24.80 -23.72
C GLY A 144 -4.58 25.58 -22.84
N ILE A 145 -4.14 26.64 -22.16
CA ILE A 145 -4.99 27.47 -21.30
C ILE A 145 -5.58 28.59 -22.15
N THR A 146 -6.86 28.48 -22.47
CA THR A 146 -7.57 29.47 -23.31
C THR A 146 -7.58 30.86 -22.69
N GLU A 147 -7.70 31.91 -23.52
CA GLU A 147 -7.70 33.30 -23.07
C GLU A 147 -8.80 33.58 -22.01
N GLU A 148 -9.97 32.95 -22.13
CA GLU A 148 -11.07 33.06 -21.16
C GLU A 148 -10.69 32.55 -19.76
N LYS A 149 -9.70 31.65 -19.69
CA LYS A 149 -9.16 31.06 -18.45
C LYS A 149 -7.86 31.73 -17.99
N GLN A 150 -7.45 32.80 -18.66
CA GLN A 150 -6.32 33.64 -18.28
C GLN A 150 -6.82 34.92 -17.60
N ARG A 151 -6.61 35.03 -16.30
CA ARG A 151 -6.97 36.23 -15.53
C ARG A 151 -5.75 37.10 -15.35
N TRP A 152 -5.81 38.36 -15.80
CA TRP A 152 -4.75 39.33 -15.60
C TRP A 152 -5.07 40.28 -14.45
N ILE A 153 -4.10 40.50 -13.57
CA ILE A 153 -4.14 41.44 -12.46
C ILE A 153 -2.96 42.40 -12.67
N GLU A 154 -3.28 43.59 -13.16
CA GLU A 154 -2.28 44.63 -13.42
C GLU A 154 -1.86 45.31 -12.11
N PRO A 155 -0.58 45.69 -11.96
CA PRO A 155 -0.13 46.47 -10.82
C PRO A 155 -0.73 47.88 -10.86
N ASP A 156 -1.07 48.41 -9.68
CA ASP A 156 -1.56 49.80 -9.49
C ASP A 156 -0.50 50.86 -9.86
#